data_AF-M3E558-F1
#
_entry.id   AF-M3E558-F1
#
_cell.length_a   1.000
_cell.length_b   1.000
_cell.length_c   1.000
_cell.angle_alpha   90.00
_cell.angle_beta   90.00
_cell.angle_gamma   90.00
#
_symmetry.space_group_name_H-M   'P 1'
#
loop_
_entity.id
_entity.type
_entity.pdbx_description
1 polymer ?
#
loop_
_entity_poly.entity_id
_entity_poly.type
_entity_poly.pdbx_seq_one_letter_code
_entity_poly.pdbx_strand_id
1 'polypeptide(L)'
;MVRPGYFAQEDVASMIRDMGSHPADDEEVGRCREAINVYYTFDWNSPRARRLCFAVPSREGNFPSHVHPLAARFAAEAPVLTERRQLIFNPTFGAHGKYLKLEADYTGDAASRVFGYWNR
;
A
#
# COMPACT_ATOMS: atom_id res chain seq x y z
N MET A 1 3.02 12.97 3.37
CA MET A 1 2.99 11.68 4.09
C MET A 1 2.07 11.82 5.28
N VAL A 2 1.34 10.77 5.59
CA VAL A 2 0.47 10.68 6.77
C VAL A 2 1.09 9.71 7.78
N ARG A 3 0.71 9.83 9.05
CA ARG A 3 1.07 8.82 10.05
C ARG A 3 0.19 7.57 9.89
N PRO A 4 0.70 6.36 10.18
CA PRO A 4 -0.17 5.19 10.32
C PRO A 4 -1.31 5.48 11.29
N GLY A 5 -2.51 5.02 10.95
CA GLY A 5 -3.75 5.30 11.71
C GLY A 5 -4.27 6.73 11.58
N TYR A 6 -3.76 7.54 10.64
CA TYR A 6 -4.27 8.90 10.38
C TYR A 6 -5.74 8.89 9.95
N PHE A 7 -6.11 7.94 9.07
CA PHE A 7 -7.49 7.75 8.62
C PHE A 7 -8.22 6.76 9.52
N ALA A 8 -9.48 7.07 9.85
CA ALA A 8 -10.36 6.13 10.51
C ALA A 8 -10.74 4.98 9.56
N GLN A 9 -11.28 3.89 10.12
CA GLN A 9 -11.73 2.76 9.32
C GLN A 9 -12.86 3.16 8.35
N GLU A 10 -13.80 3.99 8.82
CA GLU A 10 -14.88 4.49 7.96
C GLU A 10 -14.36 5.40 6.84
N ASP A 11 -13.33 6.22 7.10
CA ASP A 11 -12.71 7.08 6.09
C ASP A 11 -12.12 6.25 4.96
N VAL A 12 -11.29 5.25 5.30
CA VAL A 12 -10.66 4.37 4.32
C VAL A 12 -11.72 3.60 3.52
N ALA A 13 -12.72 3.05 4.19
CA ALA A 13 -13.82 2.34 3.53
C ALA A 13 -14.61 3.25 2.59
N SER A 14 -14.84 4.52 2.96
CA SER A 14 -15.48 5.51 2.10
C SER A 14 -14.62 5.85 0.89
N MET A 15 -13.32 6.12 1.09
CA MET A 15 -12.39 6.42 0.02
C MET A 15 -12.31 5.29 -1.02
N ILE A 16 -12.29 4.03 -0.57
CA ILE A 16 -12.30 2.85 -1.47
C ILE A 16 -13.63 2.76 -2.23
N ARG A 17 -14.76 3.00 -1.55
CA ARG A 17 -16.10 2.97 -2.15
C ARG A 17 -16.26 4.02 -3.25
N ASP A 18 -15.72 5.22 -3.03
CA ASP A 18 -15.77 6.32 -4.01
C ASP A 18 -15.05 6.02 -5.32
N MET A 19 -14.11 5.05 -5.31
CA MET A 19 -13.43 4.60 -6.52
C MET A 19 -14.26 3.65 -7.39
N GLY A 20 -15.46 3.24 -6.94
CA GLY A 20 -16.30 2.28 -7.63
C GLY A 20 -15.67 0.88 -7.74
N SER A 21 -14.74 0.56 -6.84
CA SER A 21 -14.13 -0.78 -6.76
C SER A 21 -15.05 -1.75 -6.01
N HIS A 22 -14.73 -3.04 -6.06
CA HIS A 22 -15.39 -4.00 -5.17
C HIS A 22 -15.10 -3.61 -3.70
N PRO A 23 -16.07 -3.83 -2.79
CA PRO A 23 -15.85 -3.55 -1.37
C PRO A 23 -14.59 -4.26 -0.86
N ALA A 24 -13.75 -3.51 -0.14
CA ALA A 24 -12.68 -4.09 0.65
C ALA A 24 -13.26 -4.71 1.93
N ASP A 25 -12.71 -5.83 2.37
CA ASP A 25 -13.02 -6.41 3.68
C ASP A 25 -12.33 -5.64 4.82
N ASP A 26 -12.71 -5.93 6.07
CA ASP A 26 -12.16 -5.25 7.25
C ASP A 26 -10.64 -5.43 7.40
N GLU A 27 -10.08 -6.55 6.92
CA GLU A 27 -8.64 -6.80 6.94
C GLU A 27 -7.92 -5.87 5.97
N GLU A 28 -8.40 -5.76 4.73
CA GLU A 28 -7.84 -4.89 3.69
C GLU A 28 -7.98 -3.41 4.07
N VAL A 29 -9.14 -3.00 4.61
CA VAL A 29 -9.35 -1.65 5.14
C VAL A 29 -8.39 -1.38 6.30
N GLY A 30 -8.28 -2.32 7.25
CA GLY A 30 -7.34 -2.23 8.37
C GLY A 30 -5.90 -2.03 7.92
N ARG A 31 -5.46 -2.77 6.89
CA ARG A 31 -4.13 -2.59 6.29
C ARG A 31 -3.94 -1.23 5.66
N CYS A 32 -4.94 -0.72 4.94
CA CYS A 32 -4.84 0.58 4.29
C CYS A 32 -4.73 1.75 5.29
N ARG A 33 -5.16 1.57 6.54
CA ARG A 33 -4.96 2.56 7.62
C ARG A 33 -3.50 2.72 8.02
N GLU A 34 -2.67 1.71 7.79
CA GLU A 34 -1.24 1.74 8.07
C GLU A 34 -0.44 2.46 6.97
N ALA A 35 -1.13 3.03 5.98
CA ALA A 35 -0.48 3.75 4.90
C ALA A 35 0.27 4.99 5.40
N ILE A 36 1.43 5.20 4.80
CA ILE A 36 2.25 6.41 5.01
C ILE A 36 2.03 7.45 3.90
N ASN A 37 1.45 7.00 2.79
CA ASN A 37 1.14 7.82 1.64
C ASN A 37 -0.14 7.30 1.00
N VAL A 38 -1.04 8.22 0.69
CA VAL A 38 -2.29 7.91 0.01
C VAL A 38 -2.37 8.85 -1.18
N TYR A 39 -2.52 8.30 -2.37
CA TYR A 39 -2.49 9.08 -3.59
C TYR A 39 -3.55 8.63 -4.60
N TYR A 40 -4.09 9.62 -5.30
CA TYR A 40 -5.05 9.43 -6.36
C TYR A 40 -4.38 9.61 -7.72
N THR A 41 -4.82 8.84 -8.72
CA THR A 41 -4.49 9.09 -10.13
C THR A 41 -5.65 9.81 -10.80
N PHE A 42 -5.37 10.90 -11.49
CA PHE A 42 -6.32 11.62 -12.35
C PHE A 42 -5.84 11.56 -13.80
N ASP A 43 -6.76 11.81 -14.74
CA ASP A 43 -6.41 12.10 -16.13
C ASP A 43 -7.21 13.29 -16.64
N TRP A 44 -6.85 13.78 -17.82
CA TRP A 44 -7.47 14.96 -18.43
C TRP A 44 -8.83 14.67 -19.07
N ASN A 45 -9.23 13.41 -19.17
CA ASN A 45 -10.45 12.99 -19.86
C ASN A 45 -11.66 12.88 -18.93
N SER A 46 -11.45 12.96 -17.61
CA SER A 46 -12.51 12.79 -16.61
C SER A 46 -12.24 13.63 -15.37
N PRO A 47 -13.27 14.27 -14.77
CA PRO A 47 -13.13 14.95 -13.49
C PRO A 47 -13.03 13.97 -12.30
N ARG A 48 -13.25 12.67 -12.51
CA ARG A 48 -13.20 11.66 -11.45
C ARG A 48 -11.80 11.08 -11.32
N ALA A 49 -11.40 10.77 -10.09
CA ALA A 49 -10.20 9.98 -9.85
C ALA A 49 -10.32 8.61 -10.53
N ARG A 50 -9.24 8.17 -11.18
CA ARG A 50 -9.16 6.87 -11.85
C ARG A 50 -8.77 5.76 -10.90
N ARG A 51 -7.84 6.05 -9.99
CA ARG A 51 -7.29 5.09 -9.03
C ARG A 51 -6.99 5.75 -7.69
N LEU A 52 -7.10 4.99 -6.62
CA LEU A 52 -6.65 5.30 -5.27
C LEU A 52 -5.63 4.26 -4.85
N CYS A 53 -4.49 4.66 -4.31
CA CYS A 53 -3.47 3.75 -3.81
C CYS A 53 -3.02 4.14 -2.40
N PHE A 54 -2.86 3.11 -1.57
CA PHE A 54 -2.33 3.20 -0.21
C PHE A 54 -0.93 2.60 -0.19
N ALA A 55 0.12 3.38 0.09
CA ALA A 55 1.46 2.84 0.26
C ALA A 55 1.66 2.41 1.70
N VAL A 56 1.76 1.09 1.94
CA VAL A 56 1.82 0.51 3.28
C VAL A 56 3.17 -0.19 3.50
N PRO A 57 4.06 0.35 4.35
CA PRO A 57 5.29 -0.32 4.72
C PRO A 57 4.97 -1.59 5.51
N SER A 58 5.60 -2.68 5.10
CA SER A 58 5.49 -3.94 5.80
C SER A 58 6.65 -4.12 6.77
N ARG A 59 6.32 -4.41 8.03
CA ARG A 59 7.27 -4.98 8.99
C ARG A 59 7.59 -6.41 8.60
N GLU A 60 8.72 -6.92 9.08
CA GLU A 60 9.04 -8.34 9.01
C GLU A 60 7.88 -9.15 9.62
N GLY A 61 7.46 -10.21 8.93
CA GLY A 61 6.32 -11.05 9.33
C GLY A 61 4.93 -10.48 9.07
N ASN A 62 4.79 -9.20 8.70
CA ASN A 62 3.48 -8.55 8.48
C ASN A 62 3.12 -8.34 7.00
N PHE A 63 3.90 -8.89 6.08
CA PHE A 63 3.62 -8.77 4.65
C PHE A 63 2.39 -9.62 4.30
N PRO A 64 1.48 -9.14 3.42
CA PRO A 64 0.24 -9.85 3.07
C PRO A 64 0.48 -11.06 2.14
N SER A 65 1.35 -11.99 2.54
CA SER A 65 1.78 -13.14 1.74
C SER A 65 0.65 -14.12 1.41
N HIS A 66 -0.39 -14.20 2.24
CA HIS A 66 -1.55 -15.08 1.98
C HIS A 66 -2.48 -14.54 0.89
N VAL A 67 -2.37 -13.26 0.51
CA VAL A 67 -3.29 -12.62 -0.44
C VAL A 67 -3.05 -13.14 -1.87
N HIS A 68 -1.82 -13.51 -2.21
CA HIS A 68 -1.49 -14.07 -3.52
C HIS A 68 -0.16 -14.85 -3.50
N PRO A 69 0.01 -15.95 -4.26
CA PRO A 69 1.29 -16.68 -4.32
C PRO A 69 2.49 -15.82 -4.74
N LEU A 70 2.28 -14.85 -5.64
CA LEU A 70 3.34 -13.89 -6.02
C LEU A 70 3.71 -12.95 -4.88
N ALA A 71 2.78 -12.61 -3.98
CA ALA A 71 3.09 -11.81 -2.81
C ALA A 71 3.96 -12.60 -1.83
N ALA A 72 3.61 -13.87 -1.55
CA ALA A 72 4.44 -14.77 -0.76
C ALA A 72 5.85 -14.93 -1.33
N ARG A 73 5.94 -15.20 -2.64
CA ARG A 73 7.22 -15.36 -3.34
C ARG A 73 8.06 -14.08 -3.28
N PHE A 74 7.44 -12.93 -3.54
CA PHE A 74 8.13 -11.64 -3.48
C PHE A 74 8.66 -11.36 -2.07
N ALA A 75 7.85 -11.61 -1.04
CA ALA A 75 8.25 -11.42 0.35
C ALA A 75 9.46 -12.29 0.72
N ALA A 76 9.52 -13.52 0.22
CA ALA A 76 10.62 -14.44 0.49
C ALA A 76 11.88 -14.15 -0.35
N GLU A 77 11.72 -13.83 -1.63
CA GLU A 77 12.80 -13.95 -2.63
C GLU A 77 13.26 -12.61 -3.22
N ALA A 78 12.54 -11.49 -2.99
CA ALA A 78 12.94 -10.21 -3.59
C ALA A 78 14.41 -9.88 -3.23
N PRO A 79 15.26 -9.51 -4.21
CA PRO A 79 16.64 -9.20 -3.90
C PRO A 79 16.71 -7.88 -3.12
N VAL A 80 17.60 -7.80 -2.13
CA VAL A 80 17.89 -6.60 -1.34
C VAL A 80 19.39 -6.52 -1.06
N LEU A 81 19.92 -5.31 -0.97
CA LEU A 81 21.31 -4.93 -0.64
C LEU A 81 21.38 -4.30 0.77
N THR A 82 20.47 -4.66 1.66
CA THR A 82 20.41 -4.17 3.04
C THR A 82 20.22 -5.34 3.99
N GLU A 83 20.65 -5.19 5.24
CA GLU A 83 20.47 -6.21 6.28
C GLU A 83 19.00 -6.47 6.61
N ARG A 84 18.13 -5.46 6.44
CA ARG A 84 16.71 -5.54 6.75
C ARG A 84 15.87 -5.57 5.49
N ARG A 85 15.05 -6.61 5.34
CA ARG A 85 14.09 -6.74 4.24
C ARG A 85 12.89 -5.82 4.45
N GLN A 86 13.03 -4.57 4.00
CA GLN A 86 11.98 -3.57 4.05
C GLN A 86 11.15 -3.63 2.77
N LEU A 87 9.87 -3.98 2.91
CA LEU A 87 8.95 -4.11 1.79
C LEU A 87 7.82 -3.11 1.92
N ILE A 88 7.21 -2.75 0.80
CA ILE A 88 5.98 -1.95 0.75
C ILE A 88 4.98 -2.74 -0.10
N PHE A 89 3.75 -2.88 0.41
CA PHE A 89 2.65 -3.36 -0.39
C PHE A 89 1.68 -2.21 -0.63
N ASN A 90 1.14 -2.15 -1.85
CA ASN A 90 0.37 -1.01 -2.31
C ASN A 90 -0.99 -1.46 -2.84
N PRO A 91 -2.01 -1.64 -1.98
CA PRO A 91 -3.38 -1.89 -2.42
C PRO A 91 -3.85 -0.72 -3.26
N THR A 92 -4.28 -1.01 -4.49
CA THR A 92 -4.74 -0.01 -5.44
C THR A 92 -6.14 -0.34 -5.92
N PHE A 93 -7.04 0.64 -5.84
CA PHE A 93 -8.47 0.51 -6.12
C PHE A 93 -8.86 1.40 -7.31
N GLY A 94 -9.74 0.91 -8.17
CA GLY A 94 -10.34 1.67 -9.26
C GLY A 94 -11.57 0.96 -9.84
N ALA A 95 -12.21 1.62 -10.80
CA ALA A 95 -13.44 1.13 -11.44
C ALA A 95 -13.26 -0.19 -12.21
N HIS A 96 -12.02 -0.52 -12.61
CA HIS A 96 -11.69 -1.78 -13.29
C HIS A 96 -11.24 -2.88 -12.32
N GLY A 97 -11.47 -2.68 -11.02
CA GLY A 97 -11.08 -3.61 -9.97
C GLY A 97 -9.88 -3.14 -9.16
N LYS A 98 -9.37 -4.06 -8.34
CA LYS A 98 -8.23 -3.83 -7.46
C LYS A 98 -7.02 -4.65 -7.88
N TYR A 99 -5.84 -4.13 -7.57
CA TYR A 99 -4.58 -4.82 -7.77
C TYR A 99 -3.56 -4.41 -6.71
N LEU A 100 -2.48 -5.17 -6.62
CA LEU A 100 -1.44 -4.99 -5.62
C LEU A 100 -0.11 -4.65 -6.31
N LYS A 101 0.58 -3.60 -5.85
CA LYS A 101 1.99 -3.35 -6.22
C LYS A 101 2.89 -3.75 -5.06
N LEU A 102 4.03 -4.36 -5.38
CA LEU A 102 5.00 -4.85 -4.42
C LEU A 102 6.32 -4.15 -4.66
N GLU A 103 6.90 -3.59 -3.60
CA GLU A 103 8.15 -2.87 -3.66
C GLU A 103 9.09 -3.39 -2.58
N ALA A 104 10.36 -3.54 -2.94
CA ALA A 104 11.43 -3.86 -2.01
C ALA A 104 12.34 -2.65 -1.95
N ASP A 105 12.61 -2.16 -0.74
CA ASP A 105 13.62 -1.14 -0.54
C ASP A 105 14.99 -1.79 -0.70
N TYR A 106 15.49 -1.78 -1.93
CA TYR A 106 16.69 -2.51 -2.29
C TYR A 106 17.91 -2.06 -1.47
N THR A 107 18.10 -0.76 -1.25
CA THR A 107 19.27 -0.24 -0.51
C THR A 107 18.95 0.13 0.94
N GLY A 108 17.68 0.18 1.34
CA GLY A 108 17.26 0.72 2.65
C GLY A 108 17.15 2.26 2.67
N ASP A 109 17.36 2.93 1.53
CA ASP A 109 17.31 4.39 1.43
C ASP A 109 15.88 4.92 1.34
N ALA A 110 14.94 4.18 0.75
CA ALA A 110 13.56 4.66 0.63
C ALA A 110 12.93 4.85 2.01
N ALA A 111 13.12 3.85 2.86
CA ALA A 111 12.80 3.78 4.27
C ALA A 111 13.37 4.93 5.10
N SER A 112 14.65 5.21 4.92
CA SER A 112 15.43 6.04 5.84
C SER A 112 15.64 7.47 5.36
N ARG A 113 15.77 7.69 4.04
CA ARG A 113 16.11 8.99 3.43
C ARG A 113 14.94 9.62 2.69
N VAL A 114 14.17 8.83 1.94
CA VAL A 114 13.12 9.38 1.06
C VAL A 114 11.85 9.67 1.85
N PHE A 115 11.40 8.68 2.62
CA PHE A 115 10.10 8.76 3.27
C PHE A 115 10.18 8.69 4.80
N GLY A 116 11.29 8.22 5.38
CA GLY A 116 11.56 8.29 6.82
C GLY A 116 10.58 7.54 7.72
N TYR A 117 9.85 6.53 7.21
CA TYR A 117 8.81 5.82 7.97
C TYR A 117 9.33 4.76 8.94
N TRP A 118 10.62 4.39 8.86
CA TRP A 118 11.26 3.49 9.83
C TRP A 118 12.13 4.21 10.88
N ASN A 119 12.30 5.53 10.75
CA ASN A 119 13.15 6.35 11.62
C ASN A 119 12.36 7.02 12.77
N ARG A 120 11.22 6.46 13.15
CA ARG A 120 10.38 6.90 14.27
C ARG A 120 10.08 5.75 15.21
#